data_AF-A0A916X1D4-F1
#
_entry.id   AF-A0A916X1D4-F1
#
_cell.length_a   1.000
_cell.length_b   1.000
_cell.length_c   1.000
_cell.angle_alpha   90.00
_cell.angle_beta   90.00
_cell.angle_gamma   90.00
#
_symmetry.space_group_name_H-M   'P 1'
#
loop_
_entity.id
_entity.type
_entity.pdbx_description
1 polymer ?
#
loop_
_entity_poly.entity_id
_entity_poly.type
_entity_poly.pdbx_seq_one_letter_code
_entity_poly.pdbx_strand_id
1 'polypeptide(L)'
;MLYPLVQAGTAQRSVWFNPYPAQFRTPVHPDDMPFDVSVAIGEQLLRSHIAQVHAQCPAAAIVLVGYSQGATVAGDVAATSLIPIRETELLADPRRVPAMAHDVGPSPDGVGVEVGAGARVGDI
;
A
#
# COMPACT_ATOMS: atom_id res chain seq x y z
N MET A 1 4.35 -9.53 -14.22
CA MET A 1 5.00 -9.08 -15.47
C MET A 1 4.63 -7.60 -15.68
N LEU A 2 5.49 -6.64 -15.27
CA LEU A 2 5.28 -5.17 -15.39
C LEU A 2 6.20 -4.54 -16.46
N TYR A 3 6.49 -5.31 -17.52
CA TYR A 3 7.21 -4.84 -18.70
C TYR A 3 6.82 -3.41 -19.16
N PRO A 4 5.54 -3.00 -19.18
CA PRO A 4 5.18 -1.65 -19.62
C PRO A 4 5.70 -0.51 -18.73
N LEU A 5 5.82 -0.67 -17.40
CA LEU A 5 6.30 0.43 -16.53
C LEU A 5 7.80 0.65 -16.65
N VAL A 6 8.56 -0.43 -16.81
CA VAL A 6 10.02 -0.37 -17.00
C VAL A 6 10.39 0.20 -18.38
N GLN A 7 9.50 0.05 -19.38
CA GLN A 7 9.73 0.51 -20.75
C GLN A 7 9.08 1.85 -21.11
N ALA A 8 8.23 2.42 -20.25
CA ALA A 8 7.58 3.68 -20.54
C ALA A 8 8.55 4.87 -20.37
N GLY A 9 8.72 5.70 -21.40
CA GLY A 9 9.39 7.01 -21.32
C GLY A 9 10.93 6.96 -21.27
N THR A 10 11.55 8.13 -21.05
CA THR A 10 13.03 8.31 -21.03
C THR A 10 13.62 8.42 -19.62
N ALA A 11 12.79 8.50 -18.59
CA ALA A 11 13.26 8.60 -17.20
C ALA A 11 13.70 7.22 -16.68
N GLN A 12 14.86 7.17 -16.02
CA GLN A 12 15.33 5.98 -15.33
C GLN A 12 14.36 5.65 -14.18
N ARG A 13 13.79 4.45 -14.19
CA ARG A 13 12.82 3.98 -13.20
C ARG A 13 13.22 2.61 -12.70
N SER A 14 13.10 2.40 -11.39
CA SER A 14 13.19 1.09 -10.75
C SER A 14 11.82 0.72 -10.22
N VAL A 15 11.38 -0.50 -10.53
CA VAL A 15 10.15 -1.06 -9.96
C VAL A 15 10.55 -2.11 -8.93
N TRP A 16 10.01 -1.99 -7.73
CA TRP A 16 10.24 -2.93 -6.64
C TRP A 16 8.90 -3.41 -6.08
N PHE A 17 8.81 -4.71 -5.83
CA PHE A 17 7.66 -5.32 -5.19
C PHE A 17 8.02 -5.66 -3.76
N ASN A 18 7.16 -5.31 -2.82
CA ASN A 18 7.36 -5.60 -1.41
C ASN A 18 7.23 -7.13 -1.17
N PRO A 19 8.32 -7.85 -0.83
CA PRO A 19 8.29 -9.30 -0.71
C PRO A 19 7.87 -9.71 0.71
N TYR A 20 6.62 -9.42 1.06
CA TYR A 20 6.04 -9.72 2.37
C TYR A 20 5.10 -10.95 2.30
N PRO A 21 4.68 -11.53 3.44
CA PRO A 21 3.88 -12.75 3.46
C PRO A 21 2.59 -12.69 2.62
N ALA A 22 1.91 -11.54 2.61
CA ALA A 22 0.67 -11.32 1.87
C ALA A 22 -0.41 -12.37 2.18
N GLN A 23 -0.51 -12.78 3.45
CA GLN A 23 -1.41 -13.84 3.93
C GLN A 23 -2.64 -13.28 4.67
N PHE A 24 -3.70 -14.08 4.66
CA PHE A 24 -4.98 -13.78 5.30
C PHE A 24 -5.60 -15.04 5.89
N ARG A 25 -5.41 -15.24 7.19
CA ARG A 25 -5.99 -16.38 7.91
C ARG A 25 -7.51 -16.40 7.81
N THR A 26 -8.06 -17.55 7.41
CA THR A 26 -9.50 -17.82 7.36
C THR A 26 -9.81 -19.21 7.93
N PRO A 27 -11.07 -19.58 8.19
CA PRO A 27 -11.41 -20.95 8.58
C PRO A 27 -11.00 -22.01 7.54
N VAL A 28 -10.94 -21.64 6.25
CA VAL A 28 -10.51 -22.53 5.15
C VAL A 28 -8.98 -22.60 5.04
N HIS A 29 -8.29 -21.52 5.44
CA HIS A 29 -6.82 -21.42 5.50
C HIS A 29 -6.36 -21.07 6.93
N PRO A 30 -6.46 -22.02 7.89
CA PRO A 30 -6.18 -21.74 9.29
C PRO A 30 -4.68 -21.57 9.60
N ASP A 31 -3.81 -22.16 8.78
CA ASP A 31 -2.36 -22.12 8.94
C ASP A 31 -1.72 -20.82 8.42
N ASP A 32 -2.47 -20.03 7.66
CA ASP A 32 -2.02 -18.72 7.16
C ASP A 32 -1.73 -17.77 8.33
N MET A 33 -0.89 -16.77 8.07
CA MET A 33 -0.62 -15.68 8.98
C MET A 33 -1.88 -14.83 9.21
N PRO A 34 -2.12 -14.34 10.44
CA PRO A 34 -3.15 -13.34 10.69
C PRO A 34 -2.95 -12.10 9.82
N PHE A 35 -4.06 -11.49 9.38
CA PHE A 35 -4.04 -10.34 8.47
C PHE A 35 -3.18 -9.19 8.98
N ASP A 36 -3.38 -8.79 10.23
CA ASP A 36 -2.68 -7.72 10.91
C ASP A 36 -1.18 -7.98 11.03
N VAL A 37 -0.79 -9.22 11.33
CA VAL A 37 0.62 -9.62 11.35
C VAL A 37 1.24 -9.54 9.95
N SER A 38 0.52 -9.98 8.91
CA SER A 38 0.96 -9.87 7.51
C SER A 38 1.14 -8.40 7.10
N VAL A 39 0.18 -7.54 7.43
CA VAL A 39 0.24 -6.08 7.18
C VAL A 39 1.45 -5.46 7.89
N ALA A 40 1.65 -5.74 9.18
CA ALA A 40 2.76 -5.17 9.95
C ALA A 40 4.14 -5.53 9.38
N ILE A 41 4.33 -6.78 8.93
CA ILE A 41 5.56 -7.20 8.24
C ILE A 41 5.68 -6.47 6.90
N GLY A 42 4.58 -6.34 6.15
CA GLY A 42 4.53 -5.58 4.90
C GLY A 42 4.98 -4.13 5.07
N GLU A 43 4.44 -3.44 6.06
CA GLU A 43 4.82 -2.06 6.38
C GLU A 43 6.30 -1.95 6.75
N GLN A 44 6.78 -2.83 7.63
CA GLN A 44 8.17 -2.80 8.07
C GLN A 44 9.14 -2.94 6.88
N LEU A 45 8.87 -3.89 5.98
CA LEU A 45 9.70 -4.13 4.79
C LEU A 45 9.63 -2.96 3.80
N LEU A 46 8.43 -2.41 3.56
CA LEU A 46 8.25 -1.27 2.67
C LEU A 46 8.97 -0.02 3.22
N ARG A 47 8.81 0.29 4.51
CA ARG A 47 9.52 1.41 5.18
C ARG A 47 11.04 1.25 5.08
N SER A 48 11.53 0.03 5.28
CA SER A 48 12.96 -0.29 5.19
C SER A 48 13.50 -0.05 3.78
N HIS A 49 12.74 -0.46 2.75
CA HIS A 49 13.13 -0.22 1.36
C HIS A 49 13.09 1.27 0.98
N ILE A 50 12.05 2.00 1.39
CA ILE A 50 11.95 3.46 1.20
C ILE A 50 13.16 4.17 1.84
N ALA A 51 13.53 3.79 3.06
CA ALA A 51 14.69 4.34 3.75
C ALA A 51 16.00 4.03 3.00
N GLN A 52 16.16 2.80 2.49
CA GLN A 52 17.32 2.41 1.68
C GLN A 52 17.42 3.24 0.40
N VAL A 53 16.31 3.38 -0.34
CA VAL A 53 16.26 4.17 -1.58
C VAL A 53 16.58 5.63 -1.30
N HIS A 54 15.99 6.21 -0.26
CA HIS A 54 16.23 7.61 0.10
C HIS A 54 17.68 7.86 0.55
N ALA A 55 18.30 6.92 1.28
CA ALA A 55 19.70 7.02 1.68
C ALA A 55 20.67 6.98 0.48
N GLN A 56 20.35 6.18 -0.54
CA GLN A 56 21.16 6.07 -1.76
C GLN A 56 20.93 7.24 -2.72
N CYS A 57 19.66 7.64 -2.87
CA CYS A 57 19.21 8.64 -3.83
C CYS A 57 18.17 9.57 -3.17
N PRO A 58 18.58 10.59 -2.39
CA PRO A 58 17.65 11.46 -1.67
C PRO A 58 16.68 12.24 -2.57
N ALA A 59 17.07 12.48 -3.82
CA ALA A 59 16.27 13.17 -4.83
C ALA A 59 15.30 12.25 -5.60
N ALA A 60 15.28 10.94 -5.32
CA ALA A 60 14.39 10.01 -6.00
C ALA A 60 12.92 10.33 -5.67
N ALA A 61 12.09 10.41 -6.71
CA ALA A 61 10.65 10.51 -6.55
C ALA A 61 10.08 9.11 -6.22
N ILE A 62 9.50 8.96 -5.03
CA ILE A 62 8.92 7.70 -4.58
C ILE A 62 7.42 7.70 -4.86
N VAL A 63 6.94 6.68 -5.57
CA VAL A 63 5.52 6.44 -5.84
C VAL A 63 5.15 5.10 -5.24
N LEU A 64 4.05 5.05 -4.49
CA LEU A 64 3.53 3.83 -3.90
C LEU A 64 2.26 3.41 -4.64
N VAL A 65 2.16 2.13 -4.97
CA VAL A 65 0.96 1.55 -5.56
C VAL A 65 0.61 0.30 -4.77
N GLY A 66 -0.61 0.23 -4.26
CA GLY A 66 -1.09 -0.87 -3.43
C GLY A 66 -2.39 -1.46 -3.96
N TYR A 67 -2.55 -2.78 -3.81
CA TYR A 67 -3.79 -3.49 -4.15
C TYR A 67 -4.24 -4.36 -2.97
N SER A 68 -5.53 -4.28 -2.59
CA SER A 68 -6.12 -5.09 -1.50
C SER A 68 -5.33 -4.90 -0.18
N GLN A 69 -4.82 -5.97 0.46
CA GLN A 69 -3.95 -5.86 1.64
C GLN A 69 -2.72 -4.95 1.38
N GLY A 70 -2.20 -4.94 0.15
CA GLY A 70 -1.11 -4.04 -0.23
C GLY A 70 -1.52 -2.57 -0.30
N ALA A 71 -2.81 -2.27 -0.49
CA ALA A 71 -3.33 -0.90 -0.41
C ALA A 71 -3.34 -0.41 1.04
N THR A 72 -3.73 -1.26 2.00
CA THR A 72 -3.56 -1.00 3.43
C THR A 72 -2.10 -0.66 3.75
N VAL A 73 -1.17 -1.55 3.38
CA VAL A 73 0.26 -1.36 3.64
C VAL A 73 0.79 -0.07 3.00
N ALA A 74 0.44 0.20 1.74
CA ALA A 74 0.91 1.40 1.05
C ALA A 74 0.32 2.69 1.64
N GLY A 75 -0.98 2.69 1.99
CA GLY A 75 -1.68 3.81 2.61
C GLY A 75 -1.10 4.16 3.97
N ASP A 76 -0.95 3.17 4.85
CA ASP A 76 -0.43 3.35 6.21
C ASP A 76 1.02 3.87 6.20
N VAL A 77 1.84 3.32 5.29
CA VAL A 77 3.21 3.80 5.11
C VAL A 77 3.23 5.23 4.57
N ALA A 78 2.41 5.55 3.57
CA ALA A 78 2.33 6.90 3.02
C ALA A 78 1.88 7.93 4.06
N ALA A 79 0.87 7.61 4.86
CA ALA A 79 0.30 8.49 5.87
C ALA A 79 1.28 8.85 7.00
N THR A 80 2.26 7.97 7.26
CA THR A 80 3.19 8.11 8.39
C THR A 80 4.65 8.30 7.95
N SER A 81 4.92 8.37 6.65
CA SER A 81 6.28 8.50 6.14
C SER A 81 6.87 9.88 6.43
N LEU A 82 8.06 9.91 7.02
CA LEU A 82 8.87 11.13 7.12
C LEU A 82 9.65 11.43 5.83
N ILE A 83 9.78 10.43 4.95
CA ILE A 83 10.39 10.58 3.63
C ILE A 83 9.28 10.98 2.64
N PRO A 84 9.46 12.04 1.83
CA PRO A 84 8.43 12.48 0.90
C PRO A 84 8.01 11.38 -0.09
N ILE A 85 6.73 11.02 -0.04
CA ILE A 85 6.07 10.19 -1.05
C ILE A 85 5.43 11.13 -2.06
N ARG A 86 5.78 10.98 -3.34
CA ARG A 86 5.29 11.87 -4.41
C ARG A 86 3.84 11.60 -4.73
N GLU A 87 3.46 10.33 -4.79
CA GLU A 87 2.13 9.88 -5.19
C GLU A 87 1.84 8.52 -4.56
N THR A 88 0.58 8.28 -4.26
CA THR A 88 0.11 7.00 -3.74
C THR A 88 -1.20 6.64 -4.42
N GLU A 89 -1.25 5.45 -5.01
CA GLU A 89 -2.43 4.93 -5.68
C GLU A 89 -2.88 3.63 -4.99
N LEU A 90 -4.13 3.62 -4.52
CA LEU A 90 -4.69 2.56 -3.69
C LEU A 90 -5.86 1.91 -4.41
N LEU A 91 -5.69 0.66 -4.80
CA LEU A 91 -6.71 -0.12 -5.49
C LEU A 91 -7.35 -1.13 -4.53
N ALA A 92 -8.68 -1.14 -4.45
CA ALA A 92 -9.43 -2.03 -3.56
C ALA A 92 -8.98 -1.93 -2.09
N ASP A 93 -8.77 -0.69 -1.61
CA ASP A 93 -8.37 -0.43 -0.24
C ASP A 93 -9.46 -0.86 0.76
N PRO A 94 -9.20 -1.83 1.65
CA PRO A 94 -10.17 -2.27 2.65
C PRO A 94 -10.45 -1.20 3.72
N ARG A 95 -9.69 -0.10 3.75
CA ARG A 95 -9.88 1.05 4.65
C ARG A 95 -10.46 2.28 3.96
N ARG A 96 -10.86 2.18 2.69
CA ARG A 96 -11.39 3.32 1.93
C ARG A 96 -12.57 3.99 2.65
N VAL A 97 -12.48 5.31 2.79
CA VAL A 97 -13.60 6.17 3.19
C VAL A 97 -13.85 7.20 2.08
N PRO A 98 -15.08 7.33 1.55
CA PRO A 98 -15.41 8.32 0.53
C PRO A 98 -14.97 9.73 0.94
N ALA A 99 -14.44 10.49 -0.02
CA ALA A 99 -13.99 11.87 0.16
C ALA A 99 -12.86 12.11 1.17
N MET A 100 -12.27 11.06 1.79
CA MET A 100 -11.05 11.21 2.58
C MET A 100 -9.77 11.22 1.73
N ALA A 101 -9.84 10.69 0.51
CA ALA A 101 -8.81 10.75 -0.51
C ALA A 101 -9.41 11.10 -1.88
N HIS A 102 -8.57 11.30 -2.89
CA HIS A 102 -9.07 11.48 -4.25
C HIS A 102 -9.63 10.17 -4.79
N ASP A 103 -10.95 10.06 -4.84
CA ASP A 103 -11.65 8.96 -5.52
C ASP A 103 -11.47 9.08 -7.04
N VAL A 104 -10.91 8.04 -7.68
CA VAL A 104 -10.79 7.91 -9.14
C VAL A 104 -11.98 7.11 -9.67
N GLY A 105 -12.68 7.66 -10.66
CA GLY A 105 -14.04 7.22 -11.01
C GLY A 105 -14.17 6.11 -12.07
N PRO A 106 -15.35 5.44 -12.13
CA PRO A 106 -16.48 5.54 -11.21
C PRO A 106 -16.24 4.76 -9.89
N SER A 107 -16.19 5.47 -8.76
CA SER A 107 -16.00 4.88 -7.42
C SER A 107 -17.35 4.50 -6.82
N PRO A 108 -17.56 3.26 -6.35
CA PRO A 108 -18.83 2.82 -5.81
C PRO A 108 -19.13 3.49 -4.46
N ASP A 109 -20.42 3.62 -4.15
CA ASP A 109 -20.89 4.00 -2.82
C ASP A 109 -20.39 3.00 -1.74
N GLY A 110 -20.36 3.46 -0.48
CA GLY A 110 -19.98 2.65 0.67
C GLY A 110 -18.58 2.94 1.21
N VAL A 111 -18.06 2.03 2.02
CA VAL A 111 -16.72 2.13 2.65
C VAL A 111 -15.98 0.82 2.47
N GLY A 112 -14.66 0.83 2.71
CA GLY A 112 -13.86 -0.38 2.79
C GLY A 112 -14.32 -1.31 3.91
N VAL A 113 -14.02 -2.60 3.78
CA VAL A 113 -14.52 -3.64 4.69
C VAL A 113 -14.05 -3.46 6.13
N GLU A 114 -12.84 -2.96 6.38
CA GLU A 114 -12.35 -2.71 7.74
C GLU A 114 -13.16 -1.60 8.42
N VAL A 115 -13.47 -0.53 7.67
CA VAL A 115 -14.33 0.56 8.16
C VAL A 115 -15.75 0.05 8.41
N GLY A 116 -16.31 -0.70 7.46
CA GLY A 116 -17.64 -1.28 7.58
C GLY A 116 -17.78 -2.30 8.73
N ALA A 117 -16.69 -2.97 9.09
CA ALA A 117 -16.61 -3.90 10.21
C ALA A 117 -16.34 -3.22 11.57
N GLY A 118 -16.20 -1.90 11.60
CA GLY A 118 -16.10 -1.11 12.83
C GLY A 118 -14.71 -0.60 13.19
N ALA A 119 -13.72 -0.67 12.28
CA ALA A 119 -12.47 0.07 12.47
C ALA A 119 -12.77 1.57 12.56
N ARG A 120 -12.18 2.27 13.52
CA ARG A 120 -12.38 3.72 13.64
C ARG A 120 -11.54 4.43 12.59
N VAL A 121 -12.04 5.54 12.09
CA VAL A 121 -11.33 6.40 11.14
C VAL A 121 -9.99 6.92 11.69
N GLY A 122 -9.79 6.95 13.01
CA GLY A 122 -8.51 7.32 13.63
C GLY A 122 -7.55 6.15 13.88
N ASP A 123 -8.00 4.91 13.65
CA ASP A 123 -7.18 3.70 13.72
C ASP A 123 -6.65 3.29 12.33
N ILE A 124 -6.98 4.06 11.28
CA ILE A 124 -6.65 3.87 9.86
C ILE A 124 -5.96 5.11 9.27
#